data_AF-A0A164CNF1-F1
#
_entry.id   AF-A0A164CNF1-F1
#
_cell.length_a   1.000
_cell.length_b   1.000
_cell.length_c   1.000
_cell.angle_alpha   90.00
_cell.angle_beta   90.00
_cell.angle_gamma   90.00
#
_symmetry.space_group_name_H-M   'P 1'
#
loop_
_entity.id
_entity.type
_entity.pdbx_description
1 polymer ?
#
loop_
_entity_poly.entity_id
_entity_poly.type
_entity_poly.pdbx_seq_one_letter_code
_entity_poly.pdbx_strand_id
1 'polypeptide(L)' 'MRILDLALSAVIILSAMVFSAYIGHYYFDFGLFTALPDSVARVFTSLPAIQYVAVGVAASALIAKIPVGRAIKRQEAVG' A
#
# COMPACT_ATOMS: atom_id res chain seq x y z
N MET A 1 -20.02 -5.74 -2.91
CA MET A 1 -18.66 -6.35 -2.94
C MET A 1 -17.65 -5.56 -3.79
N ARG A 2 -18.04 -4.96 -4.92
CA ARG A 2 -17.13 -4.17 -5.78
C ARG A 2 -16.42 -2.99 -5.07
N ILE A 3 -17.11 -2.28 -4.17
CA ILE A 3 -16.50 -1.18 -3.38
C ILE A 3 -15.36 -1.68 -2.48
N LEU A 4 -15.51 -2.88 -1.90
CA LEU A 4 -14.49 -3.49 -1.05
C LEU A 4 -13.25 -3.90 -1.88
N ASP A 5 -13.45 -4.42 -3.09
CA ASP A 5 -12.33 -4.74 -4.00
C ASP A 5 -11.58 -3.48 -4.48
N LEU A 6 -12.32 -2.39 -4.74
CA LEU A 6 -11.73 -1.10 -5.06
C LEU A 6 -10.92 -0.55 -3.88
N ALA A 7 -11.46 -0.62 -2.66
CA ALA A 7 -10.76 -0.20 -1.45
C ALA A 7 -9.49 -1.02 -1.22
N LEU A 8 -9.54 -2.34 -1.36
CA LEU A 8 -8.37 -3.22 -1.26
C LEU A 8 -7.32 -2.87 -2.31
N SER A 9 -7.74 -2.60 -3.54
CA SER A 9 -6.84 -2.18 -4.62
C SER A 9 -6.16 -0.84 -4.31
N ALA A 10 -6.92 0.14 -3.82
CA ALA A 10 -6.39 1.43 -3.41
C ALA A 10 -5.37 1.29 -2.26
N VAL A 11 -5.66 0.46 -1.26
CA VAL A 11 -4.75 0.19 -0.13
C VAL A 11 -3.46 -0.48 -0.61
N ILE A 12 -3.54 -1.43 -1.54
CA ILE A 12 -2.34 -2.08 -2.12
C ILE A 12 -1.47 -1.06 -2.84
N ILE A 13 -2.07 -0.24 -3.71
CA ILE A 13 -1.35 0.78 -4.48
C ILE A 13 -0.69 1.80 -3.55
N LEU A 14 -1.44 2.28 -2.57
CA LEU A 14 -0.95 3.27 -1.60
C LEU A 14 0.19 2.69 -0.76
N SER A 15 0.08 1.45 -0.33
CA SER A 15 1.14 0.76 0.41
C SER A 15 2.40 0.55 -0.46
N ALA A 16 2.22 0.21 -1.74
CA ALA A 16 3.33 0.06 -2.69
C ALA A 16 4.03 1.39 -2.99
N MET A 17 3.28 2.50 -3.08
CA MET A 17 3.87 3.85 -3.20
C MET A 17 4.68 4.22 -1.97
N VAL A 18 4.14 4.02 -0.77
CA VAL A 18 4.85 4.30 0.49
C VAL A 18 6.13 3.47 0.58
N PHE A 19 6.05 2.17 0.28
CA PHE A 19 7.22 1.30 0.29
C PHE A 19 8.27 1.72 -0.75
N SER A 20 7.86 2.07 -1.98
CA SER A 20 8.78 2.56 -3.01
C SER A 20 9.43 3.89 -2.61
N ALA A 21 8.71 4.77 -1.91
CA ALA A 21 9.26 6.02 -1.39
C ALA A 21 10.37 5.77 -0.36
N TYR A 22 10.21 4.76 0.52
CA TYR A 22 11.29 4.34 1.44
C TYR A 22 12.50 3.79 0.70
N ILE A 23 12.29 2.95 -0.32
CA ILE A 23 13.40 2.40 -1.12
C ILE A 23 14.17 3.52 -1.82
N GLY A 24 13.46 4.43 -2.49
CA GLY A 24 14.08 5.56 -3.19
C GLY A 24 14.90 6.42 -2.25
N HIS A 25 14.35 6.75 -1.07
CA HIS A 25 15.04 7.56 -0.08
C HIS A 25 16.28 6.85 0.49
N TYR A 26 16.16 5.57 0.88
CA TYR A 26 17.24 4.86 1.58
C TYR A 26 18.39 4.43 0.66
N TYR A 27 18.10 4.06 -0.59
CA TYR A 27 19.11 3.49 -1.50
C TYR A 27 19.58 4.44 -2.60
N PHE A 28 18.76 5.40 -3.00
CA PHE A 28 19.01 6.24 -4.18
C PHE A 28 19.01 7.75 -3.89
N ASP A 29 18.79 8.14 -2.63
CA ASP A 29 18.68 9.54 -2.19
C ASP A 29 17.70 10.37 -3.06
N PHE A 30 16.66 9.70 -3.55
CA PHE A 30 15.72 10.22 -4.53
C PHE A 30 14.30 9.74 -4.22
N GLY A 31 13.29 10.58 -4.43
CA GLY A 31 11.89 10.17 -4.34
C GLY A 31 11.04 11.09 -3.46
N LEU A 32 9.86 10.60 -3.07
CA LEU A 32 8.85 11.44 -2.43
C LEU A 32 9.35 12.08 -1.12
N PHE A 33 10.12 11.35 -0.31
CA PHE A 33 10.63 11.87 0.95
C PHE A 33 11.76 12.90 0.80
N THR A 34 12.46 12.95 -0.35
CA THR A 34 13.48 13.97 -0.61
C THR A 34 12.90 15.25 -1.23
N ALA A 35 11.71 15.14 -1.84
CA ALA A 35 10.97 16.29 -2.37
C ALA A 35 10.04 16.94 -1.33
N LEU A 36 9.77 16.26 -0.21
CA LEU A 36 8.91 16.76 0.86
C LEU A 36 9.70 17.65 1.84
N PRO A 37 9.04 18.63 2.49
CA PRO A 37 9.64 19.37 3.59
C PRO A 37 10.09 18.42 4.72
N ASP A 38 11.24 18.71 5.32
CA ASP A 38 11.84 17.92 6.40
C ASP A 38 10.86 17.60 7.54
N SER A 39 9.98 18.53 7.91
CA SER A 39 9.00 18.32 8.97
C SER A 39 8.03 17.17 8.67
N VAL A 40 7.70 16.95 7.39
CA VAL A 40 6.80 15.88 6.95
C VAL A 40 7.59 14.59 6.76
N ALA A 41 8.72 14.67 6.05
CA ALA A 41 9.57 13.51 5.77
C ALA A 41 10.05 12.85 7.07
N ARG A 42 10.40 13.64 8.08
CA ARG A 42 10.90 13.16 9.38
C ARG A 42 9.89 12.32 10.14
N VAL A 43 8.59 12.54 10.00
CA VAL A 43 7.56 11.67 10.63
C VAL A 43 7.66 10.24 10.10
N PHE A 44 7.94 10.08 8.81
CA PHE A 44 8.09 8.78 8.17
C PHE A 44 9.49 8.22 8.39
N THR A 45 10.54 9.01 8.24
CA THR A 45 11.93 8.51 8.30
C THR A 45 12.46 8.30 9.72
N SER A 46 11.88 8.96 10.73
CA SER A 46 12.28 8.78 12.14
C SER A 46 11.94 7.40 12.71
N LEU A 47 10.97 6.71 12.12
CA LEU A 47 10.54 5.39 12.56
C LEU A 47 10.69 4.38 11.41
N PRO A 48 11.83 3.66 11.32
CA PRO A 48 12.05 2.67 10.26
C PRO A 48 11.01 1.54 10.27
N ALA A 49 10.32 1.34 11.39
CA ALA A 49 9.19 0.42 11.53
C ALA A 49 8.05 0.67 10.54
N ILE A 50 7.82 1.93 10.11
CA ILE A 50 6.71 2.28 9.21
C ILE A 50 6.86 1.62 7.83
N GLN A 51 8.09 1.42 7.35
CA GLN A 51 8.35 0.68 6.11
C GLN A 51 7.80 -0.75 6.19
N TYR A 52 7.99 -1.43 7.32
CA TYR A 52 7.50 -2.79 7.53
C TYR A 52 5.99 -2.83 7.74
N VAL A 53 5.41 -1.79 8.36
CA VAL A 53 3.95 -1.64 8.46
C VAL A 53 3.32 -1.52 7.07
N ALA A 54 3.92 -0.73 6.17
CA ALA A 54 3.43 -0.59 4.80
C ALA A 54 3.46 -1.94 4.05
N VAL A 55 4.53 -2.73 4.19
CA VAL A 55 4.61 -4.08 3.62
C VAL A 55 3.57 -5.01 4.24
N GLY A 56 3.40 -4.98 5.56
CA GLY A 56 2.42 -5.78 6.28
C GLY A 56 1.00 -5.50 5.80
N VAL A 57 0.63 -4.23 5.67
CA VAL A 57 -0.67 -3.79 5.16
C VAL A 57 -0.87 -4.22 3.70
N ALA A 58 0.15 -4.06 2.85
CA ALA A 58 0.10 -4.53 1.46
C ALA A 58 -0.14 -6.04 1.37
N ALA A 59 0.60 -6.83 2.16
CA ALA A 59 0.48 -8.28 2.20
C ALA A 59 -0.90 -8.72 2.69
N SER A 60 -1.40 -8.13 3.79
CA SER A 60 -2.75 -8.41 4.29
C SER A 60 -3.84 -8.04 3.27
N ALA A 61 -3.69 -6.91 2.58
CA ALA A 61 -4.65 -6.48 1.55
C ALA A 61 -4.63 -7.42 0.33
N LEU A 62 -3.46 -7.89 -0.10
CA LEU A 62 -3.33 -8.89 -1.18
C LEU A 62 -4.00 -10.22 -0.81
N ILE A 63 -3.78 -10.70 0.42
CA ILE A 63 -4.41 -11.94 0.91
C ILE A 63 -5.93 -11.77 0.94
N ALA A 64 -6.43 -10.64 1.44
CA ALA A 64 -7.86 -10.35 1.52
C ALA A 64 -8.52 -10.18 0.13
N LYS A 65 -7.78 -9.75 -0.88
CA LYS A 65 -8.30 -9.58 -2.24
C LYS A 65 -8.66 -10.90 -2.92
N ILE A 66 -7.98 -12.00 -2.60
CA ILE A 66 -8.23 -13.33 -3.17
C ILE A 66 -9.68 -13.81 -2.91
N PRO A 67 -10.17 -13.90 -1.66
CA PRO A 67 -11.55 -14.32 -1.39
C PRO A 67 -12.58 -13.30 -1.91
N VAL A 68 -12.30 -11.99 -1.85
CA VAL A 68 -13.22 -10.95 -2.35
C VAL A 68 -13.42 -11.06 -3.86
N GLY A 69 -12.34 -11.24 -4.63
CA GLY A 69 -12.42 -11.43 -6.08
C GLY A 69 -13.18 -12.70 -6.45
N ARG A 70 -13.00 -13.80 -5.69
CA ARG A 70 -13.78 -15.04 -5.87
C ARG A 70 -15.27 -14.83 -5.60
N ALA A 71 -15.61 -14.05 -4.57
CA ALA A 71 -16.99 -13.77 -4.22
C ALA A 71 -17.70 -12.91 -5.29
N ILE A 72 -17.01 -11.91 -5.85
CA ILE A 72 -17.53 -11.10 -6.97
C ILE A 72 -17.83 -11.98 -8.19
N LYS A 73 -16.86 -12.82 -8.61
CA LYS A 73 -17.06 -13.74 -9.75
C LYS A 73 -18.24 -14.70 -9.55
N ARG A 74 -18.47 -15.17 -8.32
CA ARG A 74 -19.63 -16.01 -8.00
C ARG A 74 -20.95 -15.25 -8.11
N GLN A 75 -20.98 -13.98 -7.73
CA GLN A 75 -22.19 -13.15 -7.87
C GLN A 75 -22.51 -12.86 -9.34
N GLU A 76 -21.48 -12.65 -10.17
CA GLU A 76 -21.64 -12.40 -11.61
C GLU A 76 -22.03 -13.64 -12.42
N ALA A 77 -21.79 -14.85 -11.90
CA ALA A 77 -22.17 -16.10 -12.56
C ALA A 77 -23.59 -16.58 -12.21
N VAL A 78 -24.24 -15.97 -11.21
CA VAL A 78 -25.54 -16.39 -10.67
C VAL A 78 -26.64 -15.34 -10.93
N GLY A 79 -26.28 -14.12 -11.31
CA GLY A 79 -27.21 -13.05 -11.73
C GLY A 79 -27.23 -12.89 -13.23
#